data_AF-A0AAU6Z649-F1
#
_entry.id   AF-A0AAU6Z649-F1
#
_cell.length_a   1.000
_cell.length_b   1.000
_cell.length_c   1.000
_cell.angle_alpha   90.00
_cell.angle_beta   90.00
_cell.angle_gamma   90.00
#
_symmetry.space_group_name_H-M   'P 1'
#
loop_
_entity.id
_entity.type
_entity.pdbx_description
1 polymer ?
#
loop_
_entity_poly.entity_id
_entity_poly.type
_entity_poly.pdbx_seq_one_letter_code
_entity_poly.pdbx_strand_id
1 'polypeptide(L)'
;MRVATGVYVPNELLSRLVGSRMYSIEFVLNDYVQLRFDGVPGVSDHATLNCYVWPIVQMADRPWHEPDIGYADALRRLTPGAVTSTSEATGTGIVIELNTGAVVIHPALDEVHVEIAELMGFDDNAWMVWRPGEESFEDLR
;
A
#
# COMPACT_ATOMS: atom_id res chain seq x y z
N MET A 1 -8.92 10.08 14.44
CA MET A 1 -7.69 10.81 14.84
C MET A 1 -6.87 10.01 15.84
N ARG A 2 -5.82 9.30 15.39
CA ARG A 2 -4.63 8.98 16.19
C ARG A 2 -3.51 8.45 15.30
N VAL A 3 -2.77 9.38 14.70
CA VAL A 3 -1.31 9.22 14.52
C VAL A 3 -0.73 9.18 15.94
N ALA A 4 0.29 8.35 16.20
CA ALA A 4 1.04 8.42 17.44
C ALA A 4 1.72 9.80 17.56
N THR A 5 1.01 10.77 18.15
CA THR A 5 1.52 12.07 18.64
C THR A 5 2.14 13.08 17.66
N GLY A 6 1.97 12.93 16.34
CA GLY A 6 2.52 13.85 15.32
C GLY A 6 1.46 14.50 14.41
N VAL A 7 1.82 15.65 13.82
CA VAL A 7 1.11 16.21 12.65
C VAL A 7 1.29 15.21 11.51
N TYR A 8 0.21 14.86 10.81
CA TYR A 8 0.30 14.01 9.63
C TYR A 8 1.09 14.72 8.53
N VAL A 9 2.12 14.05 8.00
CA VAL A 9 2.92 14.49 6.86
C VAL A 9 2.77 13.44 5.76
N PRO A 10 2.21 13.80 4.59
CA PRO A 10 2.03 12.85 3.49
C PRO A 10 3.33 12.12 3.15
N ASN A 11 3.23 10.81 2.91
CA ASN A 11 4.34 9.95 2.53
C ASN A 11 5.45 9.79 3.59
N GLU A 12 5.40 10.43 4.76
CA GLU A 12 6.48 10.33 5.78
C GLU A 12 6.66 8.87 6.24
N LEU A 13 5.58 8.22 6.68
CA LEU A 13 5.64 6.82 7.13
C LEU A 13 5.84 5.86 5.95
N LEU A 14 5.14 6.10 4.84
CA LEU A 14 5.22 5.27 3.64
C LEU A 14 6.63 5.23 3.03
N SER A 15 7.34 6.36 3.04
CA SER A 15 8.71 6.47 2.52
C SER A 15 9.72 5.59 3.24
N ARG A 16 9.41 5.12 4.46
CA ARG A 16 10.26 4.14 5.17
C ARG A 16 10.32 2.78 4.48
N LEU A 17 9.38 2.48 3.58
CA LEU A 17 9.42 1.28 2.75
C LEU A 17 10.51 1.34 1.67
N VAL A 18 11.03 2.52 1.30
CA VAL A 18 12.03 2.63 0.22
C VAL A 18 13.27 1.80 0.55
N GLY A 19 13.69 0.96 -0.41
CA GLY A 19 14.78 -0.01 -0.26
C GLY A 19 14.35 -1.35 0.35
N SER A 20 13.16 -1.44 0.94
CA SER A 20 12.61 -2.70 1.45
C SER A 20 12.18 -3.60 0.30
N ARG A 21 12.30 -4.92 0.50
CA ARG A 21 11.85 -5.91 -0.48
C ARG A 21 10.48 -6.43 -0.09
N MET A 22 9.50 -6.30 -0.99
CA MET A 22 8.24 -7.02 -0.84
C MET A 22 8.48 -8.52 -1.04
N TYR A 23 8.12 -9.34 -0.06
CA TYR A 23 8.43 -10.77 -0.04
C TYR A 23 7.21 -11.68 0.12
N SER A 24 6.06 -11.14 0.56
CA SER A 24 4.82 -11.90 0.71
C SER A 24 3.63 -11.10 0.22
N ILE A 25 2.69 -11.80 -0.39
CA ILE A 25 1.37 -11.33 -0.76
C ILE A 25 0.38 -12.37 -0.24
N GLU A 26 -0.57 -11.95 0.58
CA GLU A 26 -1.60 -12.82 1.14
C GLU A 26 -2.99 -12.29 0.76
N PHE A 27 -3.82 -13.18 0.21
CA PHE A 27 -5.22 -12.88 -0.08
C PHE A 27 -6.07 -13.38 1.08
N VAL A 28 -6.62 -12.47 1.88
CA VAL A 28 -7.58 -12.82 2.92
C VAL A 28 -8.97 -12.76 2.29
N LEU A 29 -9.60 -13.93 2.13
CA LEU A 29 -10.85 -14.08 1.39
C LEU A 29 -11.94 -13.15 1.93
N ASN A 30 -12.50 -12.34 1.04
CA ASN A 30 -13.57 -11.36 1.30
C ASN A 30 -13.20 -10.23 2.28
N ASP A 31 -11.90 -9.95 2.48
CA ASP A 31 -11.46 -8.96 3.45
C ASP A 31 -10.41 -8.00 2.86
N TYR A 32 -9.17 -8.46 2.70
CA TYR A 32 -8.07 -7.60 2.25
C TYR A 32 -6.95 -8.36 1.53
N VAL A 33 -6.13 -7.62 0.80
CA VAL A 33 -4.80 -8.06 0.37
C VAL A 33 -3.78 -7.56 1.37
N GLN A 34 -2.90 -8.45 1.83
CA GLN A 34 -1.77 -8.06 2.68
C GLN A 34 -0.46 -8.13 1.90
N LEU A 35 0.30 -7.05 1.93
CA LEU A 35 1.65 -6.96 1.38
C LEU A 35 2.65 -6.90 2.53
N ARG A 36 3.68 -7.76 2.50
CA ARG A 36 4.74 -7.75 3.52
C ARG A 36 6.09 -7.37 2.92
N PHE A 37 6.79 -6.52 3.65
CA PHE A 37 8.09 -5.98 3.28
C PHE A 37 9.14 -6.40 4.30
N ASP A 38 10.32 -6.78 3.81
CA ASP A 38 11.50 -6.95 4.65
C ASP A 38 11.86 -5.61 5.29
N GLY A 39 12.44 -5.62 6.49
CA GLY A 39 13.11 -4.45 7.03
C GLY A 39 14.44 -4.21 6.36
N VAL A 40 15.04 -3.06 6.67
CA VAL A 40 16.42 -2.76 6.29
C VAL A 40 17.34 -3.88 6.82
N PRO A 41 18.26 -4.43 6.01
CA PRO A 41 19.18 -5.47 6.46
C PRO A 41 19.90 -5.08 7.76
N GLY A 42 19.72 -5.88 8.82
CA GLY A 42 20.29 -5.63 10.14
C GLY A 42 19.33 -5.01 11.17
N VAL A 43 18.10 -4.68 10.77
CA VAL A 43 17.00 -4.23 11.63
C VAL A 43 15.85 -5.24 11.49
N SER A 44 15.19 -5.62 12.58
CA SER A 44 14.08 -6.60 12.55
C SER A 44 12.75 -6.01 12.09
N ASP A 45 12.78 -4.84 11.45
CA ASP A 45 11.57 -4.21 10.95
C ASP A 45 10.90 -5.14 9.95
N HIS A 46 9.60 -5.34 10.07
CA HIS A 46 8.81 -5.98 9.04
C HIS A 46 7.56 -5.14 8.87
N ALA A 47 7.50 -4.38 7.77
CA ALA A 47 6.33 -3.58 7.50
C ALA A 47 5.25 -4.44 6.83
N THR A 48 4.02 -4.26 7.29
CA THR A 48 2.83 -4.90 6.73
C THR A 48 1.87 -3.82 6.27
N LEU A 49 1.45 -3.90 5.01
CA LEU A 49 0.41 -3.06 4.42
C LEU A 49 -0.82 -3.94 4.17
N ASN A 50 -1.89 -3.70 4.92
CA ASN A 50 -3.21 -4.26 4.63
C ASN A 50 -3.93 -3.32 3.66
N CYS A 51 -4.34 -3.82 2.51
CA CYS A 51 -5.14 -3.11 1.51
C CYS A 51 -6.59 -3.62 1.61
N TYR A 52 -7.46 -2.83 2.26
CA TYR A 52 -8.89 -3.13 2.41
C TYR A 52 -9.70 -2.84 1.14
N VAL A 53 -9.07 -2.16 0.18
CA VAL A 53 -9.51 -2.09 -1.21
C VAL A 53 -8.49 -2.78 -2.09
N TRP A 54 -8.95 -3.37 -3.19
CA TRP A 54 -8.07 -4.08 -4.12
C TRP A 54 -7.11 -3.10 -4.81
N PRO A 55 -5.78 -3.25 -4.65
CA PRO A 55 -4.84 -2.35 -5.31
C PRO A 55 -4.87 -2.56 -6.82
N ILE A 56 -4.66 -1.51 -7.59
CA ILE A 56 -4.34 -1.61 -9.01
C ILE A 56 -2.86 -2.00 -9.13
N VAL A 57 -2.56 -3.00 -9.94
CA VAL A 57 -1.18 -3.37 -10.26
C VAL A 57 -0.80 -2.74 -11.59
N GLN A 58 0.24 -1.90 -11.59
CA GLN A 58 0.79 -1.32 -12.80
C GLN A 58 2.02 -2.12 -13.25
N MET A 59 1.95 -2.68 -14.46
CA MET A 59 3.08 -3.25 -15.18
C MET A 59 3.20 -2.59 -16.55
N ALA A 60 4.35 -2.74 -17.21
CA ALA A 60 4.69 -2.01 -18.45
C ALA A 60 3.68 -2.17 -19.62
N ASP A 61 2.83 -3.20 -19.58
CA ASP A 61 1.84 -3.50 -20.61
C ASP A 61 0.47 -2.85 -20.34
N ARG A 62 0.03 -2.75 -19.08
CA ARG A 62 -1.27 -2.19 -18.67
C ARG A 62 -1.45 -2.14 -17.14
N PRO A 63 -2.43 -1.37 -16.64
CA PRO A 63 -2.98 -1.60 -15.30
C PRO A 63 -3.78 -2.91 -15.22
N TRP A 64 -3.77 -3.53 -14.06
CA TRP A 64 -4.54 -4.73 -13.73
C TRP A 64 -5.44 -4.44 -12.52
N HIS A 65 -6.73 -4.73 -12.67
CA HIS A 65 -7.75 -4.59 -11.64
C HIS A 65 -8.20 -5.97 -11.14
N GLU A 66 -8.77 -6.07 -9.94
CA GLU A 66 -9.17 -7.36 -9.36
C GLU A 66 -10.05 -8.23 -10.28
N PRO A 67 -11.03 -7.68 -11.02
CA PRO A 67 -11.87 -8.49 -11.91
C PRO A 67 -11.12 -9.06 -13.12
N ASP A 68 -9.90 -8.59 -13.41
CA ASP A 68 -9.14 -9.06 -14.56
C ASP A 68 -8.63 -10.48 -14.35
N ILE A 69 -8.89 -11.35 -15.33
CA ILE A 69 -8.28 -12.67 -15.38
C ILE A 69 -6.75 -12.50 -15.45
N GLY A 70 -6.06 -12.96 -14.41
CA GLY A 70 -4.61 -12.84 -14.25
C GLY A 70 -4.16 -11.77 -13.26
N TYR A 71 -5.09 -11.05 -12.61
CA TYR A 71 -4.77 -10.07 -11.56
C TYR A 71 -3.87 -10.65 -10.46
N ALA A 72 -4.21 -11.82 -9.92
CA ALA A 72 -3.41 -12.47 -8.88
C ALA A 72 -1.99 -12.82 -9.38
N ASP A 73 -1.84 -13.19 -10.65
CA ASP A 73 -0.52 -13.42 -11.26
C ASP A 73 0.25 -12.12 -11.46
N ALA A 74 -0.41 -11.04 -11.86
CA ALA A 74 0.18 -9.71 -11.98
C ALA A 74 0.70 -9.22 -10.62
N LEU A 75 -0.13 -9.30 -9.58
CA LEU A 75 0.26 -8.94 -8.22
C LEU A 75 1.42 -9.79 -7.73
N ARG A 76 1.35 -11.12 -7.91
CA ARG A 76 2.43 -12.06 -7.54
C ARG A 76 3.75 -11.75 -8.25
N ARG A 77 3.72 -11.30 -9.51
CA ARG A 77 4.93 -10.93 -10.28
C ARG A 77 5.68 -9.74 -9.69
N LEU A 78 5.04 -8.94 -8.85
CA LEU A 78 5.73 -7.90 -8.10
C LEU A 78 6.72 -8.48 -7.07
N THR A 79 6.59 -9.76 -6.68
CA THR A 79 7.41 -10.42 -5.66
C THR A 79 8.46 -11.37 -6.26
N PRO A 80 9.72 -11.34 -5.80
CA PRO A 80 10.30 -10.31 -4.94
C PRO A 80 10.55 -9.00 -5.72
N GLY A 81 10.16 -7.88 -5.13
CA GLY A 81 10.40 -6.54 -5.70
C GLY A 81 10.96 -5.61 -4.63
N ALA A 82 11.97 -4.82 -4.97
CA ALA A 82 12.49 -3.79 -4.08
C ALA A 82 11.74 -2.49 -4.32
N VAL A 83 11.25 -1.85 -3.26
CA VAL A 83 10.58 -0.56 -3.33
C VAL A 83 11.60 0.51 -3.73
N THR A 84 11.36 1.18 -4.85
CA THR A 84 12.24 2.21 -5.42
C THR A 84 11.77 3.61 -5.09
N SER A 85 10.45 3.81 -4.97
CA SER A 85 9.86 5.09 -4.59
C SER A 85 8.48 4.87 -3.97
N THR A 86 8.02 5.86 -3.21
CA THR A 86 6.66 5.92 -2.71
C THR A 86 6.13 7.33 -2.83
N SER A 87 4.83 7.46 -3.04
CA SER A 87 4.15 8.75 -3.00
C SER A 87 2.74 8.62 -2.45
N GLU A 88 2.25 9.72 -1.93
CA GLU A 88 0.91 9.84 -1.37
C GLU A 88 0.38 11.24 -1.66
N ALA A 89 -0.78 11.36 -2.32
CA ALA A 89 -1.40 12.66 -2.62
C ALA A 89 -2.88 12.52 -2.99
N THR A 90 -3.66 13.57 -2.73
CA THR A 90 -5.06 13.70 -3.16
C THR A 90 -5.23 13.46 -4.66
N GLY A 91 -6.23 12.65 -5.03
CA GLY A 91 -6.56 12.31 -6.43
C GLY A 91 -5.63 11.29 -7.09
N THR A 92 -4.51 10.90 -6.44
CA THR A 92 -3.65 9.79 -6.89
C THR A 92 -3.57 8.66 -5.87
N GLY A 93 -3.79 8.96 -4.59
CA GLY A 93 -3.78 8.00 -3.48
C GLY A 93 -2.37 7.58 -3.13
N ILE A 94 -2.22 6.31 -2.76
CA ILE A 94 -0.94 5.70 -2.41
C ILE A 94 -0.35 5.06 -3.66
N VAL A 95 0.92 5.36 -3.95
CA VAL A 95 1.71 4.68 -4.98
C VAL A 95 2.98 4.13 -4.37
N ILE A 96 3.21 2.84 -4.56
CA ILE A 96 4.45 2.15 -4.21
C ILE A 96 5.06 1.61 -5.49
N GLU A 97 6.16 2.24 -5.93
CA GLU A 97 6.93 1.74 -7.07
C GLU A 97 7.94 0.70 -6.59
N LEU A 98 8.00 -0.41 -7.32
CA LEU A 98 9.00 -1.44 -7.19
C LEU A 98 9.79 -1.55 -8.49
N ASN A 99 10.98 -2.15 -8.41
CA ASN A 99 11.74 -2.50 -9.62
C ASN A 99 11.04 -3.55 -10.51
N THR A 100 9.93 -4.14 -10.06
CA THR A 100 9.12 -5.15 -10.76
C THR A 100 7.77 -4.62 -11.27
N GLY A 101 7.39 -3.38 -10.95
CA GLY A 101 6.08 -2.80 -11.27
C GLY A 101 5.65 -1.81 -10.19
N ALA A 102 4.36 -1.47 -10.09
CA ALA A 102 3.86 -0.62 -9.01
C ALA A 102 2.52 -1.11 -8.46
N VAL A 103 2.29 -0.77 -7.20
CA VAL A 103 0.99 -0.91 -6.50
C VAL A 103 0.40 0.48 -6.36
N VAL A 104 -0.84 0.66 -6.83
CA VAL A 104 -1.60 1.90 -6.68
C VAL A 104 -2.87 1.63 -5.90
N ILE A 105 -3.11 2.41 -4.84
CA ILE A 105 -4.30 2.30 -4.00
C ILE A 105 -5.01 3.65 -4.05
N HIS A 106 -6.03 3.70 -4.90
CA HIS A 106 -6.96 4.82 -5.00
C HIS A 106 -8.32 4.29 -5.47
N PRO A 107 -9.18 3.88 -4.53
CA PRO A 107 -10.48 3.32 -4.88
C PRO A 107 -11.40 4.39 -5.48
N ALA A 108 -12.39 3.96 -6.25
CA ALA A 108 -13.56 4.78 -6.55
C ALA A 108 -14.45 4.90 -5.29
N LEU A 109 -15.32 5.91 -5.28
CA LEU A 109 -16.17 6.24 -4.12
C LEU A 109 -17.10 5.08 -3.71
N ASP A 110 -17.53 4.27 -4.67
CA ASP A 110 -18.39 3.10 -4.45
C ASP A 110 -17.64 1.83 -4.08
N GLU A 111 -16.30 1.86 -4.07
CA GLU A 111 -15.43 0.72 -3.72
C GLU A 111 -14.95 0.76 -2.26
N VAL A 112 -15.25 1.81 -1.49
CA VAL A 112 -14.78 1.98 -0.12
C VAL A 112 -15.82 2.57 0.84
N HIS A 113 -15.86 2.06 2.07
CA HIS A 113 -16.81 2.51 3.09
C HIS A 113 -16.21 2.79 4.47
N VAL A 114 -15.04 2.24 4.81
CA VAL A 114 -14.46 2.39 6.16
C VAL A 114 -12.97 2.71 6.10
N GLU A 115 -12.14 1.75 5.67
CA GLU A 115 -10.68 1.88 5.61
C GLU A 115 -10.22 1.56 4.18
N ILE A 116 -9.21 2.28 3.72
CA ILE A 116 -8.59 2.09 2.41
C ILE A 116 -7.39 1.17 2.55
N ALA A 117 -6.50 1.50 3.48
CA ALA A 117 -5.31 0.72 3.79
C ALA A 117 -4.81 0.99 5.22
N GLU A 118 -4.00 0.08 5.74
CA GLU A 118 -3.30 0.20 7.03
C GLU A 118 -1.83 -0.22 6.87
N LEU A 119 -0.90 0.64 7.25
CA LEU A 119 0.53 0.36 7.30
C LEU A 119 0.99 0.28 8.76
N MET A 120 1.64 -0.82 9.14
CA MET A 120 2.11 -1.08 10.51
C MET A 120 3.32 -2.00 10.53
N GLY A 121 3.82 -2.33 11.74
CA GLY A 121 4.87 -3.32 11.96
C GLY A 121 6.28 -2.74 12.12
N PHE A 122 6.40 -1.41 12.20
CA PHE A 122 7.65 -0.73 12.50
C PHE A 122 8.03 -0.89 13.99
N ASP A 123 9.33 -0.95 14.29
CA ASP A 123 9.92 -1.12 15.63
C ASP A 123 9.52 0.02 16.59
N ASP A 124 9.31 1.23 16.06
CA ASP A 124 8.84 2.39 16.84
C ASP A 124 7.32 2.36 17.09
N ASN A 125 6.64 1.29 16.68
CA ASN A 125 5.18 1.13 16.70
C ASN A 125 4.43 2.20 15.91
N ALA A 126 5.09 2.87 14.96
CA ALA A 126 4.41 3.76 14.05
C ALA A 126 3.41 2.98 13.18
N TRP A 127 2.28 3.59 12.92
CA TRP A 127 1.25 3.04 12.04
C TRP A 127 0.44 4.17 11.41
N MET A 128 -0.19 3.88 10.28
CA MET A 128 -1.10 4.78 9.58
C MET A 128 -2.28 3.98 9.04
N VAL A 129 -3.49 4.52 9.19
CA VAL A 129 -4.68 4.03 8.49
C VAL A 129 -5.22 5.14 7.63
N TRP A 130 -5.43 4.84 6.36
CA TRP A 130 -6.04 5.73 5.38
C TRP A 130 -7.53 5.46 5.27
N ARG A 131 -8.34 6.53 5.23
CA ARG A 131 -9.81 6.45 5.16
C ARG A 131 -10.36 7.44 4.12
N PRO A 132 -11.55 7.17 3.55
CA PRO A 132 -12.19 8.10 2.63
C PRO A 132 -12.46 9.46 3.28
N GLY A 133 -12.19 10.55 2.55
CA GLY A 133 -12.43 11.92 3.00
C GLY A 133 -11.37 12.49 3.96
N GLU A 134 -10.31 11.72 4.26
CA GLU A 134 -9.19 12.09 5.13
C GLU A 134 -7.87 12.19 4.34
N GLU A 135 -7.02 13.15 4.70
CA GLU A 135 -5.64 13.29 4.22
C GLU A 135 -5.51 13.16 2.69
N SER A 136 -4.69 12.24 2.17
CA SER A 136 -4.50 12.01 0.73
C SER A 136 -5.70 11.40 0.01
N PHE A 137 -6.81 11.18 0.70
CA PHE A 137 -8.07 10.68 0.15
C PHE A 137 -9.23 11.64 0.44
N GLU A 138 -8.94 12.93 0.67
CA GLU A 138 -9.94 13.97 0.91
C GLU A 138 -10.97 14.14 -0.22
N ASP A 139 -10.64 13.67 -1.43
CA ASP A 139 -11.50 13.67 -2.61
C ASP A 139 -12.56 12.55 -2.62
N LEU A 140 -12.44 11.55 -1.74
CA LEU A 140 -13.38 10.43 -1.60
C LEU A 140 -14.47 10.72 -0.55
N ARG A 141 -15.38 11.67 -0.83
CA ARG A 141 -16.49 12.07 0.06
C ARG A 141 -17.88 11.78 -0.50
#